data_AF-A0A661NVM4-F1
#
_entry.id   AF-A0A661NVM4-F1
#
_cell.length_a   1.000
_cell.length_b   1.000
_cell.length_c   1.000
_cell.angle_alpha   90.00
_cell.angle_beta   90.00
_cell.angle_gamma   90.00
#
_symmetry.space_group_name_H-M   'P 1'
#
loop_
_entity.id
_entity.type
_entity.pdbx_description
1 polymer ?
#
loop_
_entity_poly.entity_id
_entity_poly.type
_entity_poly.pdbx_seq_one_letter_code
_entity_poly.pdbx_strand_id
1 'polypeptide(L)' 'MNWSLDCSMMLAAVLPDGGSAASDRFFARLGEAELWVPALFWYELAGVLSRVAARAGVAVFS' A
#
# COMPACT_ATOMS: atom_id res chain seq x y z
N MET A 1 -6.25 -8.19 17.53
CA MET A 1 -5.22 -8.96 16.79
C MET A 1 -4.14 -7.97 16.41
N ASN A 2 -2.86 -8.31 16.59
CA ASN A 2 -1.76 -7.40 16.29
C ASN A 2 -1.17 -7.78 14.93
N TRP A 3 -1.65 -7.14 13.86
CA TRP A 3 -1.21 -7.41 12.50
C TRP A 3 -0.12 -6.42 12.10
N SER A 4 0.97 -6.93 11.52
CA SER A 4 1.94 -6.10 10.81
C SER A 4 1.55 -6.04 9.34
N LEU A 5 1.39 -4.85 8.79
CA LEU A 5 1.08 -4.65 7.38
C LEU A 5 2.37 -4.42 6.60
N ASP A 6 2.60 -5.25 5.59
CA ASP A 6 3.68 -5.07 4.63
C ASP A 6 3.27 -4.11 3.50
N CYS A 7 4.25 -3.40 2.93
CA CYS A 7 4.01 -2.41 1.87
C CYS A 7 3.36 -3.04 0.64
N SER A 8 3.74 -4.28 0.28
CA SER A 8 3.17 -4.98 -0.87
C SER A 8 1.66 -5.20 -0.75
N MET A 9 1.15 -5.44 0.47
CA MET A 9 -0.27 -5.64 0.72
C MET A 9 -1.07 -4.35 0.51
N MET A 10 -0.55 -3.22 0.99
CA MET A 10 -1.14 -1.91 0.74
C MET A 10 -1.14 -1.58 -0.75
N LEU A 11 -0.01 -1.79 -1.44
CA LEU A 11 0.12 -1.53 -2.87
C LEU A 11 -0.84 -2.36 -3.72
N ALA A 12 -1.06 -3.63 -3.34
CA ALA A 12 -2.05 -4.49 -3.99
C ALA A 12 -3.50 -3.97 -3.83
N ALA A 13 -3.80 -3.26 -2.74
CA ALA A 13 -5.12 -2.67 -2.54
C ALA A 13 -5.33 -1.34 -3.27
N VAL A 14 -4.28 -0.52 -3.42
CA VAL A 14 -4.41 0.86 -3.91
C VAL A 14 -4.05 1.05 -5.39
N LEU A 15 -3.25 0.15 -5.98
CA LEU A 15 -2.86 0.28 -7.39
C LEU A 15 -3.91 -0.38 -8.31
N PRO A 16 -4.24 0.24 -9.47
CA PRO A 16 -5.27 -0.26 -10.39
C PRO A 16 -5.02 -1.69 -10.87
N ASP A 17 -3.74 -2.02 -11.08
CA ASP A 17 -3.30 -3.33 -11.58
C ASP A 17 -2.88 -4.28 -10.43
N GLY A 18 -2.92 -3.81 -9.19
CA GLY A 18 -2.45 -4.53 -7.99
C GLY A 18 -3.50 -5.46 -7.37
N GLY A 19 -4.74 -5.43 -7.87
CA GLY A 19 -5.90 -6.08 -7.26
C GLY A 19 -5.68 -7.56 -6.98
N SER A 20 -5.57 -7.88 -5.70
CA SER A 20 -5.54 -9.25 -5.18
C SER A 20 -6.82 -9.49 -4.42
N ALA A 21 -7.60 -10.50 -4.82
CA ALA A 21 -8.80 -10.91 -4.08
C ALA A 21 -8.51 -11.27 -2.61
N ALA A 22 -7.24 -11.58 -2.27
CA ALA A 22 -6.83 -11.76 -0.88
C ALA A 22 -6.65 -10.43 -0.14
N SER A 23 -6.10 -9.40 -0.80
CA SER A 23 -5.96 -8.05 -0.25
C SER A 23 -7.35 -7.45 0.04
N ASP A 24 -8.26 -7.54 -0.94
CA ASP A 24 -9.63 -7.01 -0.79
C ASP A 24 -10.36 -7.65 0.40
N ARG A 25 -10.25 -8.98 0.54
CA ARG A 25 -10.85 -9.72 1.66
C ARG A 25 -10.20 -9.38 3.00
N PHE A 26 -8.91 -9.09 3.02
CA PHE A 26 -8.21 -8.68 4.24
C PHE A 26 -8.73 -7.33 4.72
N PHE A 27 -8.71 -6.31 3.85
CA PHE A 27 -9.16 -4.96 4.19
C PHE A 27 -10.66 -4.90 4.48
N ALA A 28 -11.49 -5.69 3.79
CA ALA A 28 -12.93 -5.78 4.07
C ALA A 28 -13.25 -6.36 5.48
N ARG A 29 -12.33 -7.14 6.06
CA ARG A 29 -12.49 -7.79 7.38
C ARG A 29 -11.77 -7.04 8.51
N LEU A 30 -11.04 -5.98 8.19
CA LEU A 30 -10.17 -5.30 9.13
C LEU A 30 -10.95 -4.48 10.18
N GLY A 31 -12.08 -3.88 9.80
CA GLY A 31 -12.86 -3.03 10.70
C GLY A 31 -12.03 -1.88 11.29
N GLU A 32 -12.22 -1.57 12.58
CA GLU A 32 -11.45 -0.56 13.32
C GLU A 32 -10.14 -1.12 13.93
N ALA A 33 -9.54 -2.16 13.33
CA ALA A 33 -8.32 -2.75 13.88
C ALA A 33 -7.11 -1.82 13.74
N GLU A 34 -6.32 -1.73 14.81
CA GLU A 34 -4.98 -1.13 14.75
C GLU A 34 -4.01 -2.03 13.98
N LEU A 35 -3.32 -1.44 13.01
CA LEU A 35 -2.28 -2.09 12.23
C LEU A 35 -0.93 -1.48 12.57
N TRP A 36 0.06 -2.34 12.78
CA TRP A 36 1.44 -1.90 12.88
C TRP A 36 2.08 -1.89 11.49
N VAL A 37 2.86 -0.86 11.18
CA VAL A 37 3.70 -0.80 9.99
C VAL A 37 5.14 -0.48 10.38
N PRO A 38 6.15 -1.17 9.83
CA PRO A 38 7.55 -0.79 10.01
C PRO A 38 7.81 0.63 9.49
N ALA A 39 8.79 1.35 10.03
CA ALA A 39 9.17 2.67 9.49
C ALA A 39 9.57 2.60 7.99
N LEU A 40 10.16 1.47 7.56
CA LEU A 40 10.52 1.20 6.16
C LEU A 40 9.32 1.22 5.21
N PHE A 41 8.12 0.87 5.69
CA PHE A 41 6.88 0.85 4.93
C PHE A 41 6.65 2.15 4.15
N TRP A 42 6.86 3.28 4.81
CA TRP A 42 6.62 4.59 4.21
C TRP A 42 7.58 4.92 3.08
N TYR A 43 8.85 4.52 3.21
CA TYR A 43 9.86 4.73 2.16
C TYR A 43 9.57 3.87 0.94
N GLU A 44 9.19 2.62 1.14
CA GLU A 44 8.83 1.72 0.04
C GLU A 44 7.57 2.19 -0.68
N LEU A 45 6.55 2.60 0.07
CA LEU A 45 5.30 3.13 -0.48
C LEU A 45 5.57 4.39 -1.30
N ALA A 46 6.29 5.37 -0.74
CA ALA A 46 6.66 6.58 -1.46
C ALA A 46 7.50 6.28 -2.72
N GLY A 47 8.44 5.34 -2.62
CA GLY A 47 9.28 4.93 -3.75
C GLY A 47 8.48 4.32 -4.90
N VAL A 48 7.51 3.45 -4.59
CA VAL A 48 6.63 2.84 -5.62
C VAL A 48 5.70 3.89 -6.22
N LEU A 49 5.04 4.70 -5.39
CA LEU A 49 4.13 5.74 -5.87
C LEU A 49 4.84 6.78 -6.75
N SER A 50 6.06 7.17 -6.40
CA SER A 50 6.87 8.08 -7.22
C SER A 50 7.17 7.51 -8.60
N ARG A 51 7.46 6.19 -8.69
CA ARG A 51 7.68 5.51 -9.98
C ARG A 51 6.39 5.41 -10.80
N VAL A 52 5.27 5.11 -10.14
CA VAL A 52 3.95 5.06 -10.81
C VAL A 52 3.58 6.44 -11.36
N ALA A 53 3.74 7.49 -10.56
CA ALA A 53 3.48 8.86 -10.97
C ALA A 53 4.38 9.31 -12.13
N ALA A 54 5.69 9.00 -12.08
CA ALA A 54 6.62 9.29 -13.17
C ALA A 54 6.20 8.61 -14.48
N ARG A 55 5.75 7.34 -14.42
CA ARG A 55 5.22 6.62 -15.60
C ARG A 55 3.93 7.22 -16.13
N ALA A 56 3.11 7.81 -15.26
CA ALA A 56 1.88 8.51 -15.62
C ALA A 56 2.12 9.96 -16.08
N GLY A 57 3.37 10.44 -16.09
CA GLY A 57 3.69 11.84 -16.44
C GLY A 57 3.30 12.86 -15.37
N VAL A 58 3.05 12.41 -14.14
CA VAL A 58 2.70 13.29 -13.00
C VAL A 58 3.98 13.66 -12.26
N ALA A 59 4.21 14.97 -12.09
CA ALA A 59 5.33 15.47 -11.29
C ALA A 59 5.07 15.22 -9.80
N VAL A 60 5.99 14.51 -9.14
CA VAL A 60 6.01 14.36 -7.68
C VAL A 60 7.14 15.23 -7.15
N PHE A 61 6.79 16.21 -6.33
CA PHE A 61 7.75 17.06 -5.63
C PHE A 61 7.99 16.44 -4.24
N SER A 62 9.21 15.98 -3.99
CA SER A 62 9.68 15.59 -2.65
C SER A 62 10.20 16.80 -1.88
#